data_AF-A0A9N9NK40-F1
#
_entry.id   AF-A0A9N9NK40-F1
#
_cell.length_a   1.000
_cell.length_b   1.000
_cell.length_c   1.000
_cell.angle_alpha   90.00
_cell.angle_beta   90.00
_cell.angle_gamma   90.00
#
_symmetry.space_group_name_H-M   'P 1'
#
loop_
_entity.id
_entity.type
_entity.pdbx_description
1 polymer ?
#
loop_
_entity_poly.entity_id
_entity_poly.type
_entity_poly.pdbx_seq_one_letter_code
_entity_poly.pdbx_strand_id
1 'polypeptide(L)'
;MSKENNLVEYEPSELGTKEYWESLYDRENKNFRENGDIGEIWFGEDSVEKMVDWVLKNSSNSSTTILDIGCGNGHLLLELASNYFTNLIGIDYSPNAIRLAKDIAKNRNLDDIISYHVIDLINSSTTGNDEFWLNGTRKFDIILDKGTFDAIALSPYENCDEKGNHPRDIYP
;
A
#
# COMPACT_ATOMS: atom_id res chain seq x y z
N MET A 1 -4.02 -38.98 -13.33
CA MET A 1 -3.93 -37.74 -14.13
C MET A 1 -3.94 -36.58 -13.16
N SER A 2 -2.77 -35.95 -12.97
CA SER A 2 -2.62 -34.72 -12.20
C SER A 2 -3.52 -33.65 -12.82
N LYS A 3 -4.29 -32.95 -11.98
CA LYS A 3 -4.95 -31.71 -12.39
C LYS A 3 -3.81 -30.73 -12.67
N GLU A 4 -3.61 -30.36 -13.93
CA GLU A 4 -2.82 -29.18 -14.26
C GLU A 4 -3.51 -28.00 -13.57
N ASN A 5 -2.81 -27.40 -12.61
CA ASN A 5 -3.19 -26.10 -12.08
C ASN A 5 -3.06 -25.11 -13.24
N ASN A 6 -4.18 -24.76 -13.88
CA ASN A 6 -4.25 -23.56 -14.71
C ASN A 6 -4.03 -22.36 -13.79
N LEU A 7 -2.76 -22.02 -13.57
CA LEU A 7 -2.38 -20.70 -13.10
C LEU A 7 -2.84 -19.73 -14.18
N VAL A 8 -3.87 -18.94 -13.87
CA VAL A 8 -4.29 -17.84 -14.74
C VAL A 8 -3.16 -16.82 -14.65
N GLU A 9 -2.31 -16.81 -15.67
CA GLU A 9 -1.25 -15.82 -15.81
C GLU A 9 -1.89 -14.54 -16.37
N TYR A 10 -1.89 -13.48 -15.56
CA TYR A 10 -2.38 -12.18 -16.01
C TYR A 10 -1.37 -11.54 -16.96
N GLU A 11 -1.86 -11.07 -18.10
CA GLU A 11 -1.06 -10.28 -19.04
C GLU A 11 -0.69 -8.93 -18.41
N PRO A 12 0.52 -8.41 -18.67
CA PRO A 12 0.95 -7.11 -18.21
C PRO A 12 0.00 -5.99 -18.62
N SER A 13 -0.04 -4.96 -17.80
CA SER A 13 -0.89 -3.79 -18.01
C SER A 13 -0.19 -2.53 -17.52
N GLU A 14 -0.67 -1.36 -17.96
CA GLU A 14 -0.21 -0.07 -17.45
C GLU A 14 -0.36 0.03 -15.91
N LEU A 15 -1.35 -0.67 -15.34
CA LEU A 15 -1.57 -0.76 -13.88
C LEU A 15 -0.41 -1.45 -13.13
N GLY A 16 0.46 -2.17 -13.83
CA GLY A 16 1.69 -2.73 -13.26
C GLY A 16 2.93 -1.86 -13.43
N THR A 17 2.78 -0.63 -13.93
CA THR A 17 3.91 0.29 -14.18
C THR A 17 3.97 1.40 -13.15
N LYS A 18 5.17 1.74 -12.69
CA LYS A 18 5.37 2.85 -11.76
C LYS A 18 4.94 4.18 -12.38
N GLU A 19 5.17 4.35 -13.68
CA GLU A 19 4.84 5.55 -14.46
C GLU A 19 3.35 5.86 -14.44
N TYR A 20 2.50 4.84 -14.54
CA TYR A 20 1.04 4.99 -14.42
C TYR A 20 0.66 5.55 -13.05
N TRP A 21 1.14 4.92 -11.98
CA TRP A 21 0.81 5.30 -10.60
C TRP A 21 1.35 6.70 -10.25
N GLU A 22 2.59 7.01 -10.63
CA GLU A 22 3.15 8.36 -10.45
C GLU A 22 2.30 9.43 -11.15
N SER A 23 1.87 9.16 -12.38
CA SER A 23 1.03 10.08 -13.15
C SER A 23 -0.38 10.22 -12.54
N LEU A 24 -0.95 9.14 -12.00
CA LEU A 24 -2.22 9.17 -11.28
C LEU A 24 -2.09 10.04 -10.02
N TYR A 25 -1.13 9.74 -9.15
CA TYR A 25 -0.97 10.46 -7.89
C TYR A 25 -0.57 11.92 -8.07
N ASP A 26 0.16 12.29 -9.13
CA ASP A 26 0.41 13.71 -9.41
C ASP A 26 -0.88 14.49 -9.69
N ARG A 27 -1.80 13.90 -10.47
CA ARG A 27 -3.14 14.48 -10.70
C ARG A 27 -3.96 14.54 -9.41
N GLU A 28 -3.95 13.49 -8.61
CA GLU A 28 -4.71 13.44 -7.35
C GLU A 28 -4.18 14.45 -6.32
N ASN A 29 -2.86 14.60 -6.20
CA ASN A 29 -2.26 15.66 -5.39
C ASN A 29 -2.73 17.06 -5.82
N LYS A 30 -2.86 17.29 -7.13
CA LYS A 30 -3.41 18.55 -7.64
C LYS A 30 -4.89 18.70 -7.26
N ASN A 31 -5.71 17.67 -7.49
CA ASN A 31 -7.12 17.68 -7.15
C ASN A 31 -7.32 17.95 -5.66
N PHE A 32 -6.63 17.20 -4.79
CA PHE A 32 -6.71 17.38 -3.34
C PHE A 32 -6.43 18.82 -2.90
N ARG A 33 -5.37 19.45 -3.45
CA ARG A 33 -5.04 20.85 -3.15
C ARG A 33 -6.11 21.84 -3.64
N GLU A 34 -6.75 21.56 -4.78
CA GLU A 34 -7.71 22.48 -5.40
C GLU A 34 -9.12 22.35 -4.82
N ASN A 35 -9.55 21.13 -4.44
CA ASN A 35 -10.93 20.85 -4.08
C ASN A 35 -11.13 19.86 -2.92
N GLY A 36 -10.05 19.31 -2.34
CA GLY A 36 -10.12 18.35 -1.23
C GLY A 36 -10.48 16.91 -1.63
N ASP A 37 -10.52 16.60 -2.93
CA ASP A 37 -10.72 15.23 -3.43
C ASP A 37 -9.53 14.33 -3.04
N ILE A 38 -9.83 13.24 -2.33
CA ILE A 38 -8.83 12.30 -1.80
C ILE A 38 -8.30 11.32 -2.86
N GLY A 39 -8.82 11.36 -4.08
CA GLY A 39 -8.40 10.49 -5.17
C GLY A 39 -9.14 9.15 -5.19
N GLU A 40 -8.73 8.29 -6.12
CA GLU A 40 -9.36 7.00 -6.39
C GLU A 40 -9.07 5.99 -5.27
N ILE A 41 -10.12 5.28 -4.84
CA ILE A 41 -10.00 4.14 -3.94
C ILE A 41 -10.05 2.87 -4.79
N TRP A 42 -8.86 2.33 -5.09
CA TRP A 42 -8.75 1.13 -5.91
C TRP A 42 -9.41 -0.08 -5.23
N PHE A 43 -10.16 -0.89 -5.99
CA PHE A 43 -11.11 -1.91 -5.50
C PHE A 43 -12.31 -1.39 -4.69
N GLY A 44 -12.50 -0.07 -4.61
CA GLY A 44 -13.68 0.58 -4.05
C GLY A 44 -13.78 0.55 -2.52
N GLU A 45 -14.70 1.36 -2.00
CA GLU A 45 -14.98 1.49 -0.56
C GLU A 45 -15.49 0.18 0.05
N ASP A 46 -16.29 -0.62 -0.66
CA ASP A 46 -16.78 -1.93 -0.21
C ASP A 46 -15.64 -2.87 0.23
N SER A 47 -14.49 -2.81 -0.44
CA SER A 47 -13.32 -3.64 -0.09
C SER A 47 -12.66 -3.12 1.19
N VAL A 48 -12.58 -1.80 1.35
CA VAL A 48 -12.07 -1.15 2.56
C VAL A 48 -12.96 -1.49 3.75
N GLU A 49 -14.28 -1.35 3.61
CA GLU A 49 -15.24 -1.69 4.67
C GLU A 49 -15.05 -3.13 5.15
N LYS A 50 -14.96 -4.11 4.23
CA LYS A 50 -14.75 -5.52 4.58
C LYS A 50 -13.43 -5.77 5.31
N MET A 51 -12.36 -5.08 4.91
CA MET A 51 -11.05 -5.20 5.57
C MET A 51 -11.08 -4.60 6.98
N VAL A 52 -11.67 -3.41 7.14
CA VAL A 52 -11.87 -2.77 8.45
C VAL A 52 -12.71 -3.67 9.36
N ASP A 53 -13.82 -4.20 8.85
CA ASP A 53 -14.68 -5.16 9.56
C ASP A 53 -13.91 -6.39 10.03
N TRP A 54 -13.03 -6.92 9.18
CA TRP A 54 -12.20 -8.06 9.53
C TRP A 54 -11.21 -7.70 10.64
N VAL A 55 -10.55 -6.54 10.56
CA VAL A 55 -9.62 -6.07 11.60
C VAL A 55 -10.36 -5.91 12.93
N LEU A 56 -11.54 -5.27 12.94
CA LEU A 56 -12.33 -5.08 14.16
C LEU A 56 -12.77 -6.40 14.81
N LYS A 57 -13.07 -7.42 14.00
CA LYS A 57 -13.46 -8.75 14.49
C LYS A 57 -12.27 -9.54 15.06
N ASN A 58 -11.06 -9.27 14.58
CA ASN A 58 -9.87 -10.06 14.91
C ASN A 58 -8.85 -9.34 15.80
N SER A 59 -9.03 -8.03 16.04
CA SER A 59 -8.20 -7.23 16.92
C SER A 59 -9.07 -6.35 17.82
N SER A 60 -9.06 -6.64 19.11
CA SER A 60 -9.75 -5.86 20.14
C SER A 60 -8.88 -4.77 20.77
N ASN A 61 -7.59 -4.71 20.41
CA ASN A 61 -6.63 -3.77 20.97
C ASN A 61 -6.39 -2.60 20.00
N SER A 62 -6.68 -1.38 20.44
CA SER A 62 -6.40 -0.15 19.68
C SER A 62 -4.92 0.13 19.49
N SER A 63 -4.04 -0.51 20.26
CA SER A 63 -2.58 -0.43 20.13
C SER A 63 -1.99 -1.47 19.18
N THR A 64 -2.81 -2.30 18.53
CA THR A 64 -2.39 -3.24 17.48
C THR A 64 -1.64 -2.47 16.40
N THR A 65 -0.45 -2.94 16.06
CA THR A 65 0.42 -2.33 15.05
C THR A 65 0.00 -2.83 13.67
N ILE A 66 -0.50 -1.94 12.83
CA ILE A 66 -1.05 -2.30 11.50
C ILE A 66 -0.20 -1.64 10.41
N LEU A 67 0.24 -2.46 9.45
CA LEU A 67 0.91 -2.02 8.22
C LEU A 67 -0.04 -2.18 7.03
N ASP A 68 -0.17 -1.14 6.20
CA ASP A 68 -0.83 -1.19 4.89
C ASP A 68 0.22 -1.06 3.78
N ILE A 69 0.34 -2.10 2.94
CA ILE A 69 1.32 -2.19 1.86
C ILE A 69 0.71 -1.68 0.55
N GLY A 70 1.39 -0.73 -0.09
CA GLY A 70 0.86 0.01 -1.24
C GLY A 70 -0.35 0.83 -0.83
N CYS A 71 -0.18 1.63 0.23
CA CYS A 71 -1.28 2.33 0.89
C CYS A 71 -1.97 3.38 0.00
N GLY A 72 -1.35 3.78 -1.12
CA GLY A 72 -1.91 4.78 -2.03
C GLY A 72 -2.22 6.10 -1.33
N ASN A 73 -3.48 6.54 -1.42
CA ASN A 73 -3.96 7.75 -0.73
C ASN A 73 -4.18 7.57 0.79
N GLY A 74 -3.94 6.36 1.33
CA GLY A 74 -4.03 6.05 2.75
C GLY A 74 -5.44 5.80 3.29
N HIS A 75 -6.46 5.74 2.42
CA HIS A 75 -7.87 5.69 2.84
C HIS A 75 -8.19 4.55 3.83
N LEU A 76 -7.63 3.35 3.62
CA LEU A 76 -7.83 2.22 4.54
C LEU A 76 -7.37 2.53 5.98
N LEU A 77 -6.22 3.18 6.13
CA LEU A 77 -5.71 3.58 7.45
C LEU A 77 -6.52 4.71 8.08
N LEU A 78 -7.09 5.62 7.28
CA LEU A 78 -7.99 6.66 7.78
C LEU A 78 -9.27 6.05 8.37
N GLU A 79 -9.81 5.00 7.77
CA GLU A 79 -10.97 4.28 8.28
C GLU A 79 -10.63 3.49 9.55
N LEU A 80 -9.46 2.85 9.61
CA LEU A 80 -8.98 2.21 10.85
C LEU A 80 -8.78 3.23 11.99
N ALA A 81 -8.23 4.41 11.70
CA ALA A 81 -8.07 5.47 12.68
C ALA A 81 -9.43 5.97 13.21
N SER A 82 -10.42 6.10 12.33
CA SER A 82 -11.80 6.45 12.70
C SER A 82 -12.46 5.39 13.59
N ASN A 83 -11.96 4.15 13.55
CA ASN A 83 -12.34 3.06 14.43
C ASN A 83 -11.35 2.85 15.61
N TYR A 84 -10.69 3.93 16.04
CA TYR A 84 -9.87 4.02 17.25
C TYR A 84 -8.54 3.27 17.24
N PHE A 85 -8.06 2.78 16.08
CA PHE A 85 -6.69 2.27 15.98
C PHE A 85 -5.69 3.42 15.99
N THR A 86 -4.58 3.23 16.69
CA THR A 86 -3.62 4.33 16.97
C THR A 86 -2.19 4.09 16.50
N ASN A 87 -1.85 2.87 16.07
CA ASN A 87 -0.51 2.51 15.64
C ASN A 87 -0.54 2.05 14.18
N LEU A 88 -0.72 3.02 13.29
CA LEU A 88 -1.03 2.81 11.88
C LEU A 88 0.13 3.27 11.00
N ILE A 89 0.51 2.40 10.06
CA ILE A 89 1.64 2.60 9.17
C ILE A 89 1.19 2.33 7.74
N GLY A 90 1.41 3.28 6.84
CA GLY A 90 1.26 3.09 5.40
C GLY A 90 2.60 3.17 4.68
N ILE A 91 2.83 2.25 3.75
CA ILE A 91 4.02 2.27 2.90
C ILE A 91 3.62 2.21 1.43
N ASP A 92 4.36 2.92 0.60
CA ASP A 92 4.14 2.96 -0.84
C ASP A 92 5.45 3.29 -1.55
N TYR A 93 5.72 2.64 -2.68
CA TYR A 93 6.90 2.91 -3.51
C TYR A 93 6.86 4.29 -4.20
N SER A 94 5.69 4.94 -4.25
CA SER A 94 5.46 6.22 -4.89
C SER A 94 5.61 7.38 -3.90
N PRO A 95 6.58 8.29 -4.09
CA PRO A 95 6.66 9.52 -3.32
C PRO A 95 5.39 10.38 -3.44
N ASN A 96 4.73 10.35 -4.60
CA ASN A 96 3.52 11.11 -4.84
C ASN A 96 2.31 10.54 -4.09
N ALA A 97 2.19 9.21 -3.97
CA ALA A 97 1.18 8.57 -3.11
C ALA A 97 1.37 8.97 -1.64
N ILE A 98 2.60 8.84 -1.13
CA ILE A 98 2.90 9.17 0.27
C ILE A 98 2.66 10.65 0.57
N ARG A 99 2.95 11.55 -0.37
CA ARG A 99 2.62 12.97 -0.21
C ARG A 99 1.11 13.18 -0.08
N LEU A 100 0.32 12.57 -0.97
CA LEU A 100 -1.14 12.66 -0.94
C LEU A 100 -1.70 12.12 0.39
N ALA A 101 -1.28 10.92 0.81
CA ALA A 101 -1.73 10.30 2.05
C ALA A 101 -1.41 11.14 3.30
N LYS A 102 -0.21 11.73 3.36
CA LYS A 102 0.19 12.66 4.44
C LYS A 102 -0.66 13.92 4.45
N ASP A 103 -0.89 14.53 3.29
CA ASP A 103 -1.68 15.75 3.18
C ASP A 103 -3.15 15.48 3.60
N ILE A 104 -3.73 14.34 3.21
CA ILE A 104 -5.07 13.92 3.64
C ILE A 104 -5.12 13.66 5.16
N ALA A 105 -4.17 12.89 5.70
CA ALA A 105 -4.13 12.58 7.13
C ALA A 105 -3.98 13.84 7.97
N LYS A 106 -3.10 14.76 7.56
CA LYS A 106 -2.93 16.07 8.21
C LYS A 106 -4.20 16.92 8.14
N ASN A 107 -4.88 16.94 6.99
CA ASN A 107 -6.16 17.65 6.86
C ASN A 107 -7.24 17.10 7.83
N ARG A 108 -7.17 15.80 8.14
CA ARG A 108 -8.05 15.14 9.13
C ARG A 108 -7.51 15.17 10.56
N ASN A 109 -6.36 15.80 10.83
CA ASN A 109 -5.66 15.81 12.13
C ASN A 109 -5.30 14.39 12.64
N LEU A 110 -4.88 13.52 11.73
CA LEU A 110 -4.49 12.13 12.00
C LEU A 110 -3.00 11.89 11.78
N ASP A 111 -2.21 12.93 11.51
CA ASP A 111 -0.76 12.86 11.23
C ASP A 111 0.08 12.49 12.46
N ASP A 112 -0.48 12.58 13.67
CA ASP A 112 0.11 12.04 14.90
C ASP A 112 -0.21 10.55 15.13
N ILE A 113 -1.19 10.01 14.40
CA ILE A 113 -1.71 8.64 14.55
C ILE A 113 -1.22 7.72 13.43
N ILE A 114 -1.12 8.26 12.22
CA ILE A 114 -0.77 7.51 11.02
C ILE A 114 0.57 8.00 10.48
N SER A 115 1.51 7.07 10.31
CA SER A 115 2.82 7.33 9.73
C SER A 115 2.91 6.76 8.31
N TYR A 116 3.42 7.56 7.36
CA TYR A 116 3.53 7.18 5.96
C TYR A 116 4.98 7.28 5.45
N HIS A 117 5.44 6.25 4.74
CA HIS A 117 6.83 6.10 4.34
C HIS A 117 6.98 5.64 2.88
N VAL A 118 7.93 6.24 2.17
CA VAL A 118 8.24 5.88 0.77
C VAL A 118 9.15 4.67 0.77
N ILE A 119 8.63 3.49 0.42
CA ILE A 119 9.37 2.22 0.46
C ILE A 119 9.02 1.38 -0.76
N ASP A 120 10.06 1.01 -1.51
CA ASP A 120 9.98 0.08 -2.62
C ASP A 120 10.35 -1.33 -2.13
N LEU A 121 9.35 -2.18 -1.88
CA LEU A 121 9.57 -3.53 -1.36
C LEU A 121 10.31 -4.45 -2.36
N ILE A 122 10.20 -4.18 -3.66
CA ILE A 122 10.81 -5.00 -4.71
C ILE A 122 12.28 -4.65 -4.89
N ASN A 123 12.58 -3.35 -4.98
CA ASN A 123 13.93 -2.86 -5.27
C ASN A 123 14.73 -2.43 -4.04
N SER A 124 14.19 -2.64 -2.83
CA SER A 124 14.90 -2.34 -1.58
C SER A 124 16.05 -3.32 -1.33
N SER A 125 17.13 -3.16 -2.10
CA SER A 125 18.49 -3.58 -1.72
C SER A 125 19.00 -2.82 -0.48
N THR A 126 18.22 -1.84 -0.01
CA THR A 126 18.55 -0.91 1.07
C THR A 126 17.37 -0.71 2.02
N THR A 127 17.24 -1.55 3.03
CA THR A 127 16.90 -1.06 4.39
C THR A 127 18.13 -0.39 5.00
N GLY A 128 18.81 0.45 4.22
CA GLY A 128 20.03 1.14 4.63
C GLY A 128 19.65 2.23 5.62
N ASN A 129 19.94 1.99 6.91
CA ASN A 129 19.81 2.95 8.01
C ASN A 129 18.46 3.69 8.14
N ASP A 130 17.39 3.23 7.47
CA ASP A 130 16.07 3.78 7.69
C ASP A 130 15.60 3.27 9.06
N GLU A 131 15.75 4.12 10.08
CA GLU A 131 15.43 3.82 11.49
C GLU A 131 14.03 3.21 11.62
N PHE A 132 13.12 3.57 10.73
CA PHE A 132 11.76 3.06 10.67
C PHE A 132 11.69 1.53 10.52
N TRP A 133 12.56 0.96 9.69
CA TRP A 133 12.58 -0.47 9.39
C TRP A 133 13.44 -1.29 10.34
N LEU A 134 14.19 -0.66 11.25
CA LEU A 134 15.06 -1.30 12.25
C LEU A 134 15.81 -2.53 11.68
N ASN A 135 16.42 -2.42 10.49
CA ASN A 135 17.10 -3.54 9.82
C ASN A 135 16.25 -4.83 9.71
N GLY A 136 14.94 -4.71 9.49
CA GLY A 136 14.02 -5.85 9.36
C GLY A 136 13.56 -6.45 10.69
N THR A 137 13.84 -5.83 11.85
CA THR A 137 13.38 -6.34 13.15
C THR A 137 12.02 -5.80 13.58
N ARG A 138 11.47 -4.82 12.85
CA ARG A 138 10.15 -4.28 13.15
C ARG A 138 9.08 -5.33 12.89
N LYS A 139 8.23 -5.57 13.88
CA LYS A 139 7.11 -6.50 13.80
C LYS A 139 5.81 -5.73 13.72
N PHE A 140 4.88 -6.27 12.94
CA PHE A 140 3.51 -5.79 12.83
C PHE A 140 2.59 -6.90 13.30
N ASP A 141 1.50 -6.54 13.98
CA ASP A 141 0.49 -7.48 14.42
C ASP A 141 -0.42 -7.87 13.24
N ILE A 142 -0.68 -6.91 12.34
CA ILE A 142 -1.47 -7.09 11.12
C ILE A 142 -0.75 -6.41 9.95
N ILE A 143 -0.70 -7.10 8.82
CA ILE A 143 -0.26 -6.56 7.52
C ILE A 143 -1.45 -6.67 6.56
N LEU A 144 -1.77 -5.57 5.89
CA LEU A 144 -2.85 -5.44 4.94
C LEU A 144 -2.27 -5.16 3.56
N ASP A 145 -2.85 -5.79 2.55
CA ASP A 145 -2.56 -5.55 1.14
C ASP A 145 -3.90 -5.49 0.42
N LYS A 146 -4.21 -4.33 -0.17
CA LYS A 146 -5.45 -4.11 -0.92
C LYS A 146 -5.14 -3.72 -2.36
N GLY A 147 -4.77 -4.71 -3.16
CA GLY A 147 -4.55 -4.56 -4.59
C GLY A 147 -3.10 -4.41 -4.99
N THR A 148 -2.17 -4.30 -4.03
CA THR A 148 -0.76 -4.04 -4.33
C THR A 148 -0.15 -5.25 -5.00
N PHE A 149 -0.43 -6.46 -4.52
CA PHE A 149 -0.05 -7.68 -5.23
C PHE A 149 -0.65 -7.75 -6.64
N ASP A 150 -1.90 -7.31 -6.86
CA ASP A 150 -2.51 -7.28 -8.18
C ASP A 150 -1.75 -6.34 -9.14
N ALA A 151 -1.38 -5.14 -8.70
CA ALA A 151 -0.53 -4.24 -9.48
C ALA A 151 0.83 -4.87 -9.79
N ILE A 152 1.48 -5.49 -8.80
CA ILE A 152 2.77 -6.16 -8.97
C ILE A 152 2.68 -7.34 -9.95
N ALA A 153 1.59 -8.12 -9.89
CA ALA A 153 1.34 -9.23 -10.80
C ALA A 153 1.11 -8.79 -12.26
N LEU A 154 0.69 -7.54 -12.48
CA LEU A 154 0.51 -6.93 -13.80
C LEU A 154 1.78 -6.26 -14.34
N SER A 155 2.92 -6.35 -13.64
CA SER A 155 4.19 -5.77 -14.10
C SER A 155 4.60 -6.30 -15.48
N PRO A 156 5.28 -5.49 -16.31
CA PRO A 156 5.86 -5.95 -17.57
C PRO A 156 6.78 -7.15 -17.37
N TYR A 157 6.72 -8.14 -18.27
CA TYR A 157 7.51 -9.38 -18.16
C TYR A 157 9.02 -9.12 -18.15
N GLU A 158 9.47 -8.05 -18.80
CA GLU A 158 10.86 -7.62 -18.83
C GLU A 158 11.35 -7.00 -17.52
N ASN A 159 10.46 -6.68 -16.58
CA ASN A 159 10.79 -6.02 -15.32
C ASN A 159 11.33 -7.00 -14.27
N CYS A 160 12.27 -7.87 -14.64
CA CYS A 160 12.86 -8.84 -13.73
C CYS A 160 14.06 -8.26 -12.97
N ASP A 161 14.34 -8.83 -11.79
CA ASP A 161 15.57 -8.55 -11.05
C ASP A 161 16.83 -9.09 -11.78
N GLU A 162 18.03 -8.82 -11.24
CA GLU A 162 19.30 -9.29 -11.81
C GLU A 162 19.41 -10.83 -11.92
N LYS A 163 18.56 -11.58 -11.19
CA LYS A 163 18.51 -13.04 -11.20
C LYS A 163 17.42 -13.57 -12.14
N GLY A 164 16.66 -12.70 -12.78
CA GLY A 164 15.58 -13.04 -13.70
C GLY A 164 14.24 -13.33 -13.01
N ASN A 165 14.07 -13.00 -11.73
CA ASN A 165 12.80 -13.18 -11.03
C ASN A 165 11.85 -12.03 -11.37
N HIS A 166 10.59 -12.35 -11.66
CA HIS A 166 9.56 -11.34 -11.87
C HIS A 166 9.16 -10.71 -10.51
N PRO A 167 8.73 -9.44 -10.43
CA PRO A 167 8.35 -8.78 -9.18
C PRO A 167 7.33 -9.57 -8.36
N ARG A 168 6.33 -10.16 -9.03
CA ARG A 168 5.33 -11.07 -8.45
C ARG A 168 5.92 -12.28 -7.70
N ASP A 169 7.12 -12.73 -8.09
CA ASP A 169 7.76 -13.93 -7.53
C ASP A 169 8.59 -13.61 -6.28
N ILE A 170 8.92 -12.34 -6.07
CA ILE A 170 9.76 -11.86 -4.96
C ILE A 170 9.01 -10.90 -4.03
N TYR A 171 7.73 -10.63 -4.31
CA TYR A 171 6.85 -9.91 -3.41
C TYR A 171 6.71 -10.69 -2.09
N PRO A 172 6.91 -10.04 -0.92
CA PRO A 172 7.03 -10.71 0.37
C PRO A 172 5.73 -11.32 0.92
#